data_AF-A0A0M2P416-F1
#
_entry.id   AF-A0A0M2P416-F1
#
_cell.length_a   1.000
_cell.length_b   1.000
_cell.length_c   1.000
_cell.angle_alpha   90.00
_cell.angle_beta   90.00
_cell.angle_gamma   90.00
#
_symmetry.space_group_name_H-M   'P 1'
#
loop_
_entity.id
_entity.type
_entity.pdbx_description
1 polymer ?
#
loop_
_entity_poly.entity_id
_entity_poly.type
_entity_poly.pdbx_seq_one_letter_code
_entity_poly.pdbx_strand_id
1 'polypeptide(L)'
;MERVKINQHVSFSNVIQGFWRANDWKWTPQQLNRYINELVERGITTMDHADIYGDYSCEGIFGEALKLSPNLREHLEIVSKCGIVLPSDHLATADGHRYDHSKKHITETVERSLKQFK
;
A
#
# COMPACT_ATOMS: atom_id res chain seq x y z
N MET A 1 7.80 -18.99 6.27
CA MET A 1 8.89 -18.47 5.42
C MET A 1 9.98 -17.90 6.30
N GLU A 2 11.26 -17.98 5.90
CA GLU A 2 12.35 -17.28 6.59
C GLU A 2 12.15 -15.76 6.46
N ARG A 3 12.48 -15.02 7.52
CA ARG A 3 12.42 -13.55 7.55
C ARG A 3 13.82 -12.97 7.43
N VAL A 4 13.98 -11.92 6.64
CA VAL A 4 15.25 -11.19 6.45
C VAL A 4 15.21 -9.89 7.23
N LYS A 5 16.27 -9.59 7.97
CA LYS A 5 16.48 -8.27 8.58
C LYS A 5 17.05 -7.33 7.52
N ILE A 6 16.35 -6.25 7.21
CA ILE A 6 16.83 -5.24 6.24
C ILE A 6 17.61 -4.12 6.93
N ASN A 7 17.36 -3.91 8.23
CA ASN A 7 18.11 -3.03 9.12
C ASN A 7 17.89 -3.46 10.59
N GLN A 8 18.31 -2.64 11.55
CA GLN A 8 18.20 -2.93 12.99
C GLN A 8 16.77 -2.86 13.56
N HIS A 9 15.80 -2.32 12.82
CA HIS A 9 14.42 -2.09 13.27
C HIS A 9 13.38 -2.91 12.51
N VAL A 10 13.68 -3.28 11.25
CA VAL A 10 12.69 -3.84 10.33
C VAL A 10 13.17 -5.19 9.80
N SER A 11 12.25 -6.15 9.75
CA SER A 11 12.43 -7.43 9.11
C SER A 11 11.27 -7.69 8.15
N PHE A 12 11.54 -8.22 6.98
CA PHE A 12 10.56 -8.54 5.94
C PHE A 12 10.49 -10.04 5.67
N SER A 13 9.41 -10.47 5.02
CA SER A 13 9.38 -11.77 4.34
C SER A 13 10.35 -11.76 3.14
N ASN A 14 10.96 -12.91 2.83
CA ASN A 14 11.89 -13.04 1.69
C ASN A 14 11.25 -12.75 0.33
N VAL A 15 9.92 -12.82 0.25
CA VAL A 15 9.12 -12.39 -0.89
C VAL A 15 8.23 -11.24 -0.44
N ILE A 16 8.11 -10.20 -1.27
CA ILE A 16 7.26 -9.02 -1.02
C ILE A 16 6.16 -9.01 -2.07
N GLN A 17 4.91 -8.85 -1.65
CA GLN A 17 3.79 -8.73 -2.59
C GLN A 17 3.62 -7.27 -3.02
N GLY A 18 3.73 -7.00 -4.32
CA GLY A 18 3.40 -5.70 -4.90
C GLY A 18 1.93 -5.55 -5.24
N PHE A 19 1.34 -4.40 -4.90
CA PHE A 19 -0.07 -4.07 -5.16
C PHE A 19 -0.26 -2.97 -6.22
N TRP A 20 0.77 -2.66 -7.02
CA TRP A 20 0.68 -1.65 -8.09
C TRP A 20 -0.50 -1.88 -9.04
N ARG A 21 -0.83 -3.14 -9.34
CA ARG A 21 -1.89 -3.53 -10.27
C ARG A 21 -3.21 -3.90 -9.59
N ALA A 22 -3.37 -3.65 -8.28
CA ALA A 22 -4.56 -4.08 -7.54
C ALA A 22 -5.88 -3.55 -8.14
N ASN A 23 -5.90 -2.30 -8.62
CA ASN A 23 -7.06 -1.73 -9.32
C ASN A 23 -7.42 -2.49 -10.62
N ASP A 24 -6.44 -3.08 -11.31
CA ASP A 24 -6.69 -3.80 -12.57
C ASP A 24 -7.17 -5.23 -12.36
N TRP A 25 -6.97 -5.80 -11.18
CA TRP A 25 -7.47 -7.14 -10.86
C TRP A 25 -9.00 -7.18 -10.80
N LYS A 26 -9.65 -6.01 -10.61
CA LYS A 26 -11.11 -5.85 -10.50
C LYS A 26 -11.73 -6.81 -9.48
N TRP A 27 -10.99 -7.05 -8.39
CA TRP A 27 -11.42 -7.90 -7.30
C TRP A 27 -12.32 -7.14 -6.34
N THR A 28 -13.29 -7.85 -5.77
CA THR A 28 -14.06 -7.33 -4.64
C THR A 28 -13.17 -7.25 -3.39
N PRO A 29 -13.53 -6.42 -2.39
CA PRO A 29 -12.81 -6.39 -1.11
C PRO A 29 -12.66 -7.78 -0.47
N GLN A 30 -13.67 -8.65 -0.60
CA GLN A 30 -13.62 -10.02 -0.07
C GLN A 30 -12.60 -10.91 -0.81
N GLN A 31 -12.51 -10.79 -2.13
CA GLN A 31 -11.53 -11.54 -2.92
C GLN A 31 -10.10 -11.11 -2.57
N LEU A 32 -9.86 -9.81 -2.47
CA LEU A 32 -8.57 -9.26 -2.08
C LEU A 32 -8.21 -9.61 -0.63
N ASN A 33 -9.17 -9.50 0.30
CA ASN A 33 -8.96 -9.89 1.70
C ASN A 33 -8.55 -11.36 1.83
N ARG A 34 -9.25 -12.28 1.14
CA ARG A 34 -8.87 -13.69 1.11
C ARG A 34 -7.45 -13.89 0.58
N TYR A 35 -7.09 -13.21 -0.51
CA TYR A 35 -5.75 -13.29 -1.07
C TYR A 35 -4.67 -12.82 -0.07
N ILE A 36 -4.90 -11.73 0.66
CA ILE A 36 -3.94 -11.24 1.67
C ILE A 36 -3.79 -12.27 2.80
N ASN A 37 -4.88 -12.91 3.25
CA ASN A 37 -4.80 -13.99 4.23
C ASN A 37 -3.97 -15.18 3.71
N GLU A 38 -4.21 -15.62 2.47
CA GLU A 38 -3.43 -16.71 1.84
C GLU A 38 -1.93 -16.38 1.72
N LEU A 39 -1.59 -15.11 1.47
CA LEU A 39 -0.20 -14.64 1.48
C LEU A 39 0.42 -14.76 2.87
N VAL A 40 -0.28 -14.28 3.90
CA VAL A 40 0.18 -14.34 5.29
C VAL A 40 0.34 -15.77 5.76
N GLU A 41 -0.59 -16.68 5.44
CA GLU A 41 -0.49 -18.12 5.72
C GLU A 41 0.77 -18.75 5.10
N ARG A 42 1.19 -18.26 3.93
CA ARG A 42 2.43 -18.70 3.26
C ARG A 42 3.69 -18.01 3.81
N GLY A 43 3.53 -17.05 4.72
CA GLY A 43 4.60 -16.26 5.31
C GLY A 43 5.07 -15.09 4.45
N ILE A 44 4.26 -14.63 3.49
CA ILE A 44 4.47 -13.39 2.75
C ILE A 44 3.73 -12.28 3.51
N THR A 45 4.46 -11.55 4.36
CA THR A 45 3.88 -10.56 5.30
C THR A 45 4.16 -9.12 4.89
N THR A 46 5.09 -8.90 3.95
CA THR A 46 5.47 -7.57 3.50
C THR A 46 4.73 -7.18 2.22
N MET A 47 4.06 -6.03 2.25
CA MET A 47 3.14 -5.54 1.23
C MET A 47 3.63 -4.20 0.67
N ASP A 48 3.89 -4.14 -0.64
CA ASP A 48 4.44 -2.98 -1.32
C ASP A 48 3.35 -2.15 -2.03
N HIS A 49 3.37 -0.86 -1.72
CA HIS A 49 2.46 0.18 -2.20
C HIS A 49 3.23 1.44 -2.62
N ALA A 50 2.51 2.38 -3.23
CA ALA A 50 2.89 3.77 -3.38
C ALA A 50 1.61 4.59 -3.50
N ASP A 51 1.67 5.85 -3.11
CA ASP A 51 0.52 6.76 -3.16
C ASP A 51 -0.07 6.90 -4.56
N ILE A 52 0.75 6.88 -5.61
CA ILE A 52 0.33 7.02 -7.01
C ILE A 52 -0.24 5.73 -7.64
N TYR A 53 -0.14 4.57 -6.97
CA TYR A 53 -0.52 3.30 -7.60
C TYR A 53 -2.02 3.22 -7.92
N GLY A 54 -2.32 2.75 -9.14
CA GLY A 54 -3.68 2.59 -9.63
C GLY A 54 -4.43 3.90 -9.81
N ASP A 55 -3.74 4.98 -10.16
CA ASP A 55 -4.31 6.34 -10.19
C ASP A 55 -4.79 6.77 -8.79
N TYR A 56 -3.87 6.71 -7.83
CA TYR A 56 -4.10 7.06 -6.42
C TYR A 56 -5.14 6.23 -5.66
N SER A 57 -5.52 5.06 -6.19
CA SER A 57 -6.61 4.25 -5.64
C SER A 57 -6.18 2.94 -4.97
N CYS A 58 -5.00 2.38 -5.29
CA CYS A 58 -4.61 1.05 -4.80
C CYS A 58 -4.45 0.96 -3.27
N GLU A 59 -4.00 2.02 -2.59
CA GLU A 59 -3.92 2.03 -1.12
C GLU A 59 -5.31 1.91 -0.48
N GLY A 60 -6.30 2.64 -1.02
CA GLY A 60 -7.68 2.59 -0.54
C GLY A 60 -8.35 1.26 -0.83
N ILE A 61 -8.14 0.70 -2.02
CA ILE A 61 -8.62 -0.66 -2.38
C ILE A 61 -8.10 -1.70 -1.39
N PHE A 62 -6.83 -1.61 -1.01
CA PHE A 62 -6.24 -2.49 -0.01
C PHE A 62 -6.79 -2.24 1.39
N GLY A 63 -6.98 -0.99 1.80
CA GLY A 63 -7.62 -0.63 3.06
C GLY A 63 -9.04 -1.20 3.21
N GLU A 64 -9.86 -1.13 2.16
CA GLU A 64 -11.20 -1.75 2.15
C GLU A 64 -11.14 -3.26 2.37
N ALA A 65 -10.13 -3.94 1.83
CA ALA A 65 -9.91 -5.36 2.11
C ALA A 65 -9.45 -5.61 3.56
N LEU A 66 -8.60 -4.76 4.13
CA LEU A 66 -8.15 -4.89 5.52
C LEU A 66 -9.30 -4.74 6.54
N LYS A 67 -10.29 -3.87 6.26
CA LYS A 67 -11.48 -3.70 7.12
C LYS A 67 -12.24 -4.99 7.39
N LEU A 68 -12.19 -5.94 6.45
CA LEU A 68 -12.83 -7.24 6.58
C LEU A 68 -12.07 -8.21 7.51
N SER A 69 -10.82 -7.90 7.87
CA SER A 69 -10.03 -8.68 8.81
C SER A 69 -9.16 -7.76 9.68
N PRO A 70 -9.74 -7.09 10.69
CA PRO A 70 -9.06 -6.06 11.48
C PRO A 70 -7.73 -6.52 12.11
N ASN A 71 -7.65 -7.79 12.53
CA ASN A 71 -6.45 -8.35 13.15
C ASN A 71 -5.30 -8.57 12.14
N LEU A 72 -5.59 -8.61 10.84
CA LEU A 72 -4.59 -8.87 9.80
C LEU A 72 -3.49 -7.82 9.80
N ARG A 73 -3.82 -6.56 10.14
CA ARG A 73 -2.87 -5.44 10.16
C ARG A 73 -1.64 -5.72 11.04
N GLU A 74 -1.80 -6.44 12.15
CA GLU A 74 -0.70 -6.75 13.09
C GLU A 74 0.30 -7.76 12.51
N HIS A 75 -0.10 -8.49 11.47
CA HIS A 75 0.72 -9.48 10.79
C HIS A 75 1.42 -8.93 9.54
N LEU A 76 1.27 -7.64 9.24
CA LEU A 76 1.75 -7.03 8.00
C LEU A 76 2.82 -5.97 8.24
N GLU A 77 3.80 -5.95 7.34
CA GLU A 77 4.65 -4.80 7.08
C GLU A 77 4.17 -4.12 5.79
N ILE A 78 3.62 -2.90 5.90
CA ILE A 78 3.18 -2.13 4.73
C ILE A 78 4.27 -1.12 4.39
N VAL A 79 4.80 -1.22 3.17
CA VAL A 79 5.77 -0.27 2.61
C VAL A 79 5.04 0.60 1.61
N SER A 80 5.05 1.92 1.79
CA SER A 80 4.54 2.85 0.80
C SER A 80 5.58 3.93 0.47
N LYS A 81 5.36 4.60 -0.65
CA LYS A 81 6.27 5.56 -1.28
C LYS A 81 5.49 6.83 -1.62
N CYS A 82 6.19 7.95 -1.65
CA CYS A 82 5.65 9.24 -2.07
C CYS A 82 6.71 10.05 -2.82
N GLY A 83 6.31 11.19 -3.41
CA GLY A 83 7.22 12.16 -4.02
C GLY A 83 7.10 12.28 -5.54
N ILE A 84 6.24 11.49 -6.18
CA ILE A 84 5.85 11.65 -7.58
C ILE A 84 4.42 12.18 -7.59
N VAL A 85 4.18 13.21 -8.39
CA VAL A 85 2.83 13.70 -8.68
C VAL A 85 2.55 13.41 -10.15
N LEU A 86 1.45 12.72 -10.42
CA LEU A 86 0.95 12.41 -11.76
C LEU A 86 -0.44 13.02 -11.92
N PRO A 87 -0.81 13.51 -13.12
CA PRO A 87 -2.15 14.03 -13.35
C PRO A 87 -3.22 13.01 -12.97
N SER A 88 -4.21 13.42 -12.18
CA SER A 88 -5.31 12.55 -11.74
C SER A 88 -6.57 13.34 -11.42
N ASP A 89 -7.73 12.82 -11.85
CA ASP A 89 -9.04 13.36 -11.48
C ASP A 89 -9.42 13.01 -10.03
N HIS A 90 -8.73 12.04 -9.41
CA HIS A 90 -8.98 11.62 -8.03
C HIS A 90 -8.35 12.56 -6.99
N LEU A 91 -7.38 13.38 -7.40
CA LEU A 91 -6.63 14.24 -6.50
C LEU A 91 -6.39 15.61 -7.14
N ALA A 92 -7.14 16.63 -6.71
CA ALA A 92 -7.06 17.97 -7.27
C ALA A 92 -5.66 18.61 -7.19
N THR A 93 -4.82 18.18 -6.23
CA THR A 93 -3.42 18.66 -6.12
C THR A 93 -2.48 17.98 -7.11
N ALA A 94 -2.95 16.96 -7.82
CA ALA A 94 -2.25 16.19 -8.82
C ALA A 94 -2.61 16.70 -10.22
N ASP A 95 -2.20 17.93 -10.50
CA ASP A 95 -2.52 18.73 -11.68
C ASP A 95 -1.47 18.65 -12.81
N GLY A 96 -0.41 17.89 -12.60
CA GLY A 96 0.71 17.81 -13.54
C GLY A 96 1.75 16.79 -13.13
N HIS A 97 2.56 16.33 -14.09
CA HIS A 97 3.67 15.43 -13.79
C HIS A 97 4.85 16.20 -13.20
N ARG A 98 5.20 15.91 -11.95
CA ARG A 98 6.40 16.46 -11.28
C ARG A 98 6.90 15.54 -10.17
N TYR A 99 8.11 15.83 -9.70
CA TYR A 99 8.60 15.32 -8.42
C TYR A 99 8.42 16.40 -7.35
N ASP A 100 7.89 16.03 -6.19
CA ASP A 100 7.70 16.92 -5.06
C ASP A 100 8.20 16.24 -3.78
N HIS A 101 9.44 16.58 -3.40
CA HIS A 101 10.05 16.11 -2.15
C HIS A 101 9.97 17.14 -1.04
N SER A 102 9.07 18.14 -1.16
CA SER A 102 8.88 19.12 -0.11
C SER A 102 8.35 18.47 1.16
N LYS A 103 8.76 19.01 2.32
CA LYS A 103 8.26 18.55 3.63
C LYS A 103 6.73 18.50 3.66
N LYS A 104 6.08 19.53 3.10
CA LYS A 104 4.62 19.64 3.05
C LYS A 104 4.02 18.47 2.28
N HIS A 105 4.47 18.22 1.05
CA HIS A 105 3.96 17.14 0.22
C HIS A 105 4.16 15.76 0.88
N ILE A 106 5.36 15.51 1.42
CA ILE A 106 5.65 14.24 2.10
C ILE A 106 4.71 14.02 3.28
N THR A 107 4.54 15.01 4.17
CA THR A 107 3.65 14.90 5.32
C THR A 107 2.19 14.69 4.90
N GLU A 108 1.69 15.48 3.95
CA GLU A 108 0.31 15.37 3.47
C GLU A 108 0.04 14.01 2.80
N THR A 109 1.00 13.49 2.04
CA THR A 109 0.87 12.19 1.40
C THR A 109 0.94 11.05 2.41
N VAL A 110 1.84 11.09 3.40
CA VAL A 110 1.89 10.07 4.46
C VAL A 110 0.56 10.00 5.23
N GLU A 111 0.00 11.15 5.63
CA GLU A 111 -1.30 11.19 6.30
C GLU A 111 -2.43 10.65 5.42
N ARG A 112 -2.41 10.94 4.11
CA ARG A 112 -3.35 10.36 3.15
C ARG A 112 -3.20 8.84 3.08
N SER A 113 -1.99 8.30 2.93
CA SER A 113 -1.75 6.86 2.89
C SER A 113 -2.21 6.18 4.18
N LEU A 114 -1.90 6.75 5.36
CA LEU A 114 -2.39 6.26 6.64
C LEU A 114 -3.91 6.24 6.74
N LYS A 115 -4.60 7.22 6.14
CA LYS A 115 -6.06 7.23 6.05
C LYS A 115 -6.60 6.20 5.07
N GLN A 116 -5.92 5.98 3.94
CA GLN A 116 -6.32 5.01 2.92
C GLN A 116 -6.16 3.56 3.41
N PHE A 117 -5.15 3.26 4.22
CA PHE A 117 -4.93 1.94 4.80
C PHE A 117 -5.80 1.60 6.02
N LYS A 118 -6.64 2.54 6.48
CA LYS A 118 -7.62 2.33 7.58
C LYS A 118 -8.95 1.84 7.02
#